data_AF-A0A0G0GVT7-F1
#
_entry.id   AF-A0A0G0GVT7-F1
#
_cell.length_a   1.000
_cell.length_b   1.000
_cell.length_c   1.000
_cell.angle_alpha   90.00
_cell.angle_beta   90.00
_cell.angle_gamma   90.00
#
_symmetry.space_group_name_H-M   'P 1'
#
loop_
_entity.id
_entity.type
_entity.pdbx_description
1 polymer ?
#
loop_
_entity_poly.entity_id
_entity_poly.type
_entity_poly.pdbx_seq_one_letter_code
_entity_poly.pdbx_strand_id
1 'polypeptide(L)' 'MIKQDKVKIYTDGAAKGNPGKAGWGAVVLFGKGVFEIGGRVEHATNCF' A
#
# COMPACT_ATOMS: atom_id res chain seq x y z
N MET A 1 27.03 -0.72 -18.74
CA MET A 1 26.40 -1.43 -17.61
C MET A 1 25.31 -0.53 -17.05
N ILE A 2 24.03 -0.78 -17.36
CA ILE A 2 22.93 0.02 -16.81
C ILE A 2 22.68 -0.48 -15.39
N LYS A 3 22.88 0.39 -14.40
CA LYS A 3 22.60 0.07 -13.00
C LYS A 3 21.08 0.00 -12.84
N GLN A 4 20.55 -1.19 -12.59
CA GLN A 4 19.14 -1.36 -12.26
C GLN A 4 18.95 -0.84 -10.83
N ASP A 5 18.44 0.38 -10.69
CA ASP A 5 18.09 0.92 -9.38
C ASP A 5 16.94 0.08 -8.80
N LYS A 6 17.23 -0.65 -7.73
CA LYS A 6 16.25 -1.52 -7.06
C LYS A 6 15.17 -0.65 -6.42
N VAL A 7 13.93 -0.80 -6.87
CA VAL A 7 12.74 -0.26 -6.22
C VAL A 7 12.31 -1.24 -5.11
N LYS A 8 12.07 -0.76 -3.90
CA LYS A 8 11.41 -1.55 -2.84
C LYS A 8 10.01 -1.02 -2.62
N ILE A 9 9.02 -1.91 -2.60
CA ILE A 9 7.63 -1.55 -2.38
C ILE A 9 7.15 -2.31 -1.15
N TYR A 10 6.62 -1.59 -0.17
CA TYR A 10 5.93 -2.15 0.98
C TYR A 10 4.44 -1.85 0.81
N THR A 11 3.59 -2.82 1.08
CA THR A 11 2.13 -2.68 0.98
C THR A 11 1.49 -3.24 2.23
N ASP A 12 0.48 -2.55 2.75
CA ASP A 12 -0.32 -3.03 3.87
C ASP A 12 -1.78 -2.63 3.69
N GLY A 13 -2.68 -3.41 4.29
CA GLY A 13 -4.11 -3.20 4.20
C GLY A 13 -4.81 -3.66 5.47
N ALA A 14 -5.80 -2.89 5.90
CA ALA A 14 -6.60 -3.19 7.09
C ALA A 14 -8.08 -2.96 6.83
N ALA A 15 -8.93 -3.83 7.36
CA ALA A 15 -10.38 -3.62 7.40
C ALA A 15 -10.92 -3.65 8.81
N LYS A 16 -11.94 -2.81 9.05
CA LYS A 16 -12.71 -2.78 10.28
C LYS A 16 -14.12 -3.30 10.00
N GLY A 17 -14.31 -4.59 10.28
CA GLY A 17 -15.58 -5.32 10.12
C GLY A 17 -15.72 -5.99 8.75
N ASN A 18 -16.69 -6.91 8.64
CA ASN A 18 -17.05 -7.56 7.40
C ASN A 18 -18.58 -7.68 7.22
N PRO A 19 -19.20 -6.89 6.32
CA PRO A 19 -18.61 -5.79 5.56
C PRO A 19 -18.32 -4.56 6.44
N GLY A 20 -17.32 -3.77 6.06
CA GLY A 20 -16.91 -2.61 6.84
C GLY A 20 -15.95 -1.68 6.13
N LYS A 21 -15.49 -0.66 6.85
CA LYS A 21 -14.53 0.32 6.34
C LYS A 21 -13.18 -0.34 6.15
N ALA A 22 -12.54 -0.15 5.01
CA ALA A 22 -11.21 -0.65 4.73
C ALA A 22 -10.27 0.46 4.28
N GLY A 23 -8.98 0.26 4.49
CA GLY A 23 -7.91 1.13 4.03
C GLY A 23 -6.73 0.31 3.54
N TRP A 24 -5.95 0.91 2.66
CA TRP A 24 -4.72 0.33 2.14
C TRP A 24 -3.67 1.41 1.99
N GLY A 25 -2.40 1.00 2.05
CA GLY A 25 -1.25 1.87 1.87
C GLY A 25 -0.11 1.16 1.16
N ALA A 26 0.70 1.93 0.43
CA ALA A 26 1.93 1.48 -0.15
C ALA A 26 3.03 2.54 0.02
N VAL A 27 4.24 2.07 0.32
CA VAL A 27 5.46 2.88 0.42
C VAL A 27 6.45 2.39 -0.64
N VAL A 28 6.83 3.28 -1.54
CA VAL A 28 7.80 3.03 -2.61
C VAL A 28 9.11 3.72 -2.26
N LEU A 29 10.16 2.93 -2.08
CA LEU A 29 11.53 3.41 -1.90
C LEU A 29 12.25 3.31 -3.25
N PHE A 30 12.69 4.45 -3.77
CA PHE A 30 13.49 4.52 -5.00
C PHE A 30 14.67 5.48 -4.82
N GLY A 31 15.89 4.95 -4.92
CA GLY A 31 17.11 5.72 -4.65
C GLY A 31 17.12 6.28 -3.22
N LYS A 32 17.03 7.61 -3.07
CA LYS A 32 16.88 8.32 -1.79
C LYS A 32 15.45 8.83 -1.53
N GLY A 33 14.54 8.61 -2.48
CA GLY A 33 13.15 9.06 -2.39
C GLY A 33 12.27 8.05 -1.68
N VAL A 34 11.30 8.57 -0.92
CA VAL A 34 10.20 7.83 -0.34
C VAL A 34 8.92 8.41 -0.94
N PHE A 35 8.07 7.54 -1.50
CA PHE A 35 6.76 7.91 -2.00
C PHE A 35 5.70 7.07 -1.29
N GLU A 36 4.70 7.75 -0.72
CA GLU A 36 3.62 7.12 0.02
C GLU A 36 2.30 7.34 -0.73
N ILE A 37 1.53 6.27 -0.89
CA ILE A 37 0.19 6.32 -1.47
C ILE A 37 -0.75 5.47 -0.63
N GLY A 38 -2.00 5.90 -0.49
CA GLY A 38 -3.00 5.14 0.23
C GLY A 38 -4.40 5.52 -0.18
N GLY A 39 -5.36 4.69 0.23
CA GLY A 39 -6.76 4.86 -0.07
C GLY A 39 -7.65 4.30 1.01
N ARG A 40 -8.90 4.77 1.02
CA ARG A 40 -9.95 4.34 1.94
C ARG A 40 -11.20 3.94 1.15
N VAL A 41 -11.84 2.87 1.58
CA VAL A 41 -13.09 2.36 1.02
C VAL A 41 -14.10 2.26 2.16
N GLU A 42 -15.28 2.86 2.01
CA GLU A 42 -16.31 2.84 3.06
C GLU A 42 -16.98 1.46 3.20
N HIS A 43 -17.04 0.69 2.11
CA HIS A 43 -17.70 -0.61 2.07
C HIS A 43 -16.82 -1.67 1.40
N ALA A 44 -16.17 -2.51 2.21
CA ALA A 44 -15.39 -3.66 1.77
C ALA A 44 -15.89 -4.93 2.46
N THR A 45 -16.03 -6.03 1.72
CA THR A 45 -16.68 -7.27 2.16
C THR A 45 -15.70 -8.39 2.52
N ASN A 46 -14.38 -8.16 2.44
CA ASN A 46 -13.39 -9.19 2.73
C ASN A 46 -11.97 -8.60 2.93
N CYS A 47 -11.42 -8.72 4.15
CA CYS A 47 -9.99 -8.75 4.46
C CYS A 47 -9.83 -9.77 5.60
N PHE A 48 -9.66 -11.04 5.25
CA PHE A 48 -9.21 -12.06 6.21
C PHE A 48 -7.68 -12.00 6.31
#